data_AF-A0A6P2BI60-F1
#
_entry.id   AF-A0A6P2BI60-F1
#
_cell.length_a   1.000
_cell.length_b   1.000
_cell.length_c   1.000
_cell.angle_alpha   90.00
_cell.angle_beta   90.00
_cell.angle_gamma   90.00
#
_symmetry.space_group_name_H-M   'P 1'
#
loop_
_entity.id
_entity.type
_entity.pdbx_description
1 polymer ?
#
loop_
_entity_poly.entity_id
_entity_poly.type
_entity_poly.pdbx_seq_one_letter_code
_entity_poly.pdbx_strand_id
1 'polypeptide(L)'
;MAARYTVFRGPGNRLVAISTSPQHGQWIIRSGEEGKRLRHAVSPLSRHPDFASVKSDFVDDGYEALFTGAIDSYGRSTDSSAALVYWEASKVDAQGVAARLREFSRGFGDSLGGLSFTDDMTGVTVRSSRCVFGVTRAVTAGCIDFDGNGADALSTESSADLLCLVAVLASEFHLRLADGSGNSLTSGQVLSRCAARVSAEMSEYLKSLGNVSLSLSIRTLASRRTQIRF
;
A
#
# COMPACT_ATOMS: atom_id res chain seq x y z
N MET A 1 13.89 13.50 16.97
CA MET A 1 14.34 13.03 15.64
C MET A 1 13.95 11.56 15.51
N ALA A 2 13.40 11.12 14.38
CA ALA A 2 13.06 9.70 14.21
C ALA A 2 14.32 8.85 14.08
N ALA A 3 14.30 7.64 14.66
CA ALA A 3 15.40 6.68 14.54
C ALA A 3 15.53 6.21 13.08
N ARG A 4 16.71 6.37 12.48
CA ARG A 4 17.05 5.85 11.15
C ARG A 4 17.73 4.49 11.27
N TYR A 5 17.45 3.60 10.33
CA TYR A 5 17.93 2.23 10.29
C TYR A 5 18.42 1.87 8.88
N THR A 6 19.48 1.07 8.80
CA THR A 6 19.85 0.33 7.59
C THR A 6 19.13 -1.01 7.63
N VAL A 7 18.34 -1.32 6.60
CA VAL A 7 17.49 -2.51 6.53
C VAL A 7 18.06 -3.53 5.57
N PHE A 8 18.11 -4.79 6.01
CA PHE A 8 18.60 -5.94 5.28
C PHE A 8 17.51 -7.01 5.17
N ARG A 9 17.45 -7.73 4.05
CA ARG A 9 16.62 -8.92 3.84
C ARG A 9 17.51 -10.14 3.65
N GLY A 10 17.30 -11.15 4.48
CA GLY A 10 17.97 -12.45 4.40
C GLY A 10 17.04 -13.58 3.98
N PRO A 11 17.55 -14.83 4.00
CA PRO A 11 16.80 -16.02 3.61
C PRO A 11 15.49 -16.18 4.39
N GLY A 12 14.46 -16.73 3.75
CA GLY A 12 13.15 -16.94 4.37
C GLY A 12 12.36 -15.65 4.66
N ASN A 13 12.57 -14.59 3.88
CA ASN A 13 11.96 -13.26 4.07
C ASN A 13 12.25 -12.65 5.45
N ARG A 14 13.41 -12.96 6.04
CA ARG A 14 13.82 -12.39 7.32
C ARG A 14 14.33 -10.97 7.14
N LEU A 15 13.73 -10.01 7.84
CA LEU A 15 14.21 -8.63 7.91
C LEU A 15 15.06 -8.42 9.15
N VAL A 16 16.15 -7.67 8.99
CA VAL A 16 17.00 -7.14 10.07
C VAL A 16 17.26 -5.67 9.78
N ALA A 17 16.90 -4.80 10.72
CA ALA A 17 17.10 -3.36 10.63
C ALA A 17 17.96 -2.89 11.80
N ILE A 18 19.13 -2.31 11.51
CA ILE A 18 20.11 -1.85 12.50
C ILE A 18 20.14 -0.33 12.48
N SER A 19 20.07 0.33 13.63
CA SER A 19 20.13 1.79 13.71
C SER A 19 21.39 2.34 13.05
N THR A 20 21.29 3.40 12.25
CA THR A 20 22.44 4.00 11.54
C THR A 20 23.46 4.64 12.49
N SER A 21 23.05 4.93 13.71
CA SER A 21 23.87 5.47 14.78
C SER A 21 23.43 4.89 16.14
N PRO A 22 24.32 4.84 17.14
CA PRO A 22 23.97 4.45 18.50
C PRO A 22 23.02 5.48 19.14
N GLN A 23 22.09 5.00 19.96
CA GLN A 23 21.14 5.80 20.73
C GLN A 23 21.36 5.50 22.21
N HIS A 24 21.61 6.53 23.03
CA HIS A 24 21.88 6.38 24.46
C HIS A 24 22.99 5.35 24.79
N GLY A 25 24.01 5.26 23.93
CA GLY A 25 25.12 4.31 24.08
C GLY A 25 24.85 2.88 23.58
N GLN A 26 23.76 2.65 22.86
CA GLN A 26 23.33 1.32 22.39
C GLN A 26 22.94 1.34 20.90
N TRP A 27 23.26 0.26 20.19
CA TRP A 27 22.66 -0.04 18.89
C TRP A 27 21.24 -0.55 19.09
N ILE A 28 20.32 -0.09 18.23
CA ILE A 28 18.94 -0.57 18.20
C ILE A 28 18.79 -1.51 17.00
N ILE A 29 18.44 -2.76 17.28
CA ILE A 29 18.22 -3.79 16.26
C ILE A 29 16.73 -4.15 16.26
N ARG A 30 16.12 -4.19 15.08
CA ARG A 30 14.77 -4.73 14.87
C ARG A 30 14.86 -5.91 13.93
N SER A 31 14.32 -7.07 14.30
CA SER A 31 14.38 -8.28 13.46
C SER A 31 13.11 -9.14 13.52
N GLY A 32 12.81 -9.83 12.43
CA GLY A 32 11.60 -10.63 12.29
C GLY A 32 11.39 -11.12 10.86
N GLU A 33 10.23 -11.69 10.58
CA GLU A 33 9.81 -12.04 9.22
C GLU A 33 9.06 -10.85 8.58
N GLU A 34 9.24 -10.65 7.28
CA GLU A 34 8.56 -9.59 6.53
C GLU A 34 7.03 -9.73 6.63
N GLY A 35 6.35 -8.62 6.93
CA GLY A 35 4.90 -8.61 7.19
C GLY A 35 4.49 -8.92 8.63
N LYS A 36 5.41 -9.42 9.48
CA LYS A 36 5.20 -9.53 10.93
C LYS A 36 5.84 -8.34 11.66
N ARG A 37 5.36 -8.06 12.87
CA ARG A 37 5.94 -7.02 13.72
C ARG A 37 7.36 -7.42 14.13
N LEU A 38 8.33 -6.55 13.84
CA LEU A 38 9.73 -6.79 14.19
C LEU A 38 9.93 -6.76 15.71
N ARG A 39 10.72 -7.70 16.23
CA ARG A 39 11.16 -7.73 17.63
C ARG A 39 12.26 -6.70 17.82
N HIS A 40 12.19 -5.97 18.93
CA HIS A 40 13.17 -4.97 19.32
C HIS A 40 14.23 -5.63 20.21
N ALA A 41 15.50 -5.50 19.84
CA ALA A 41 16.67 -5.84 20.64
C ALA A 41 17.62 -4.64 20.71
N VAL A 42 18.44 -4.58 21.76
CA VAL A 42 19.48 -3.55 21.93
C VAL A 42 20.83 -4.23 22.14
N SER A 43 21.91 -3.63 21.64
CA SER A 43 23.27 -4.12 21.87
C SER A 43 24.20 -2.97 22.29
N PRO A 44 24.97 -3.08 23.38
CA PRO A 44 25.75 -1.97 23.91
C PRO A 44 26.98 -1.64 23.05
N LEU A 45 27.36 -0.36 23.00
CA LEU A 45 28.57 0.12 22.32
C LEU A 45 29.87 -0.56 22.82
N SER A 46 29.90 -1.00 24.08
CA SER A 46 31.04 -1.74 24.64
C SER A 46 31.25 -3.11 24.02
N ARG A 47 30.23 -3.69 23.37
CA ARG A 47 30.32 -4.95 22.61
C ARG A 47 30.52 -4.71 21.11
N HIS A 48 29.90 -3.68 20.56
CA HIS A 48 30.04 -3.31 19.15
C HIS A 48 30.39 -1.82 19.03
N PRO A 49 31.68 -1.46 18.84
CA PRO A 49 32.09 -0.06 18.80
C PRO A 49 31.59 0.70 17.56
N ASP A 50 31.24 -0.01 16.49
CA ASP A 50 30.88 0.57 15.19
C ASP A 50 29.73 -0.19 14.50
N PHE A 51 29.27 0.34 13.36
CA PHE A 51 28.18 -0.28 12.59
C PHE A 51 28.58 -1.62 11.97
N ALA A 52 29.85 -1.82 11.61
CA ALA A 52 30.33 -3.04 10.95
C ALA A 52 30.31 -4.23 11.91
N SER A 53 30.78 -4.03 13.14
CA SER A 53 30.82 -5.02 14.23
C SER A 53 29.44 -5.39 14.76
N VAL A 54 28.44 -4.50 14.73
CA VAL A 54 27.04 -4.90 15.00
C VAL A 54 26.39 -5.55 13.78
N LYS A 55 26.77 -5.17 12.54
CA LYS A 55 26.26 -5.85 11.34
C LYS A 55 26.66 -7.33 11.33
N SER A 56 27.94 -7.64 11.60
CA SER A 56 28.47 -9.02 11.54
C SER A 56 27.80 -10.01 12.52
N ASP A 57 27.24 -9.54 13.64
CA ASP A 57 26.55 -10.40 14.62
C ASP A 57 25.09 -10.74 14.24
N PHE A 58 24.51 -10.03 13.26
CA PHE A 58 23.08 -10.12 12.94
C PHE A 58 22.77 -10.30 11.44
N VAL A 59 23.75 -10.12 10.54
CA VAL A 59 23.57 -10.02 9.08
C VAL A 59 24.72 -10.76 8.39
N ASP A 60 24.47 -12.00 8.00
CA ASP A 60 25.41 -12.87 7.27
C ASP A 60 25.50 -12.50 5.77
N ASP A 61 26.45 -13.11 5.04
CA ASP A 61 26.64 -12.91 3.59
C ASP A 61 25.40 -13.18 2.71
N GLY A 62 24.44 -13.96 3.23
CA GLY A 62 23.16 -14.24 2.57
C GLY A 62 22.12 -13.11 2.65
N TYR A 63 22.46 -11.95 3.23
CA TYR A 63 21.56 -10.80 3.36
C TYR A 63 21.84 -9.69 2.35
N GLU A 64 20.81 -9.27 1.63
CA GLU A 64 20.81 -8.10 0.75
C GLU A 64 20.46 -6.83 1.53
N ALA A 65 21.12 -5.70 1.24
CA ALA A 65 20.76 -4.39 1.79
C ALA A 65 19.61 -3.77 0.98
N LEU A 66 18.49 -3.45 1.64
CA LEU A 66 17.30 -2.89 0.98
C LEU A 66 17.35 -1.36 0.88
N PHE A 67 17.43 -0.67 2.02
CA PHE A 67 17.43 0.79 2.10
C PHE A 67 17.96 1.29 3.45
N THR A 68 18.15 2.60 3.57
CA THR A 68 18.51 3.27 4.84
C THR A 68 17.54 4.41 5.14
N GLY A 69 16.74 4.29 6.20
CA GLY A 69 15.71 5.27 6.54
C GLY A 69 15.00 5.01 7.88
N ALA A 70 14.06 5.89 8.24
CA ALA A 70 13.11 5.58 9.30
C ALA A 70 12.22 4.39 8.90
N ILE A 71 11.77 3.61 9.88
CA ILE A 71 10.90 2.44 9.66
C ILE A 71 9.75 2.35 10.65
N ASP A 72 8.68 1.70 10.21
CA ASP A 72 7.53 1.33 11.04
C ASP A 72 7.80 0.11 11.94
N SER A 73 6.74 -0.44 12.53
CA SER A 73 6.76 -1.65 13.36
C SER A 73 7.10 -2.94 12.59
N TYR A 74 7.04 -2.91 11.26
CA TYR A 74 7.12 -4.06 10.34
C TYR A 74 8.38 -4.02 9.45
N GLY A 75 9.23 -2.99 9.59
CA GLY A 75 10.46 -2.82 8.81
C GLY A 75 10.28 -2.09 7.48
N ARG A 76 9.10 -1.51 7.22
CA ARG A 76 8.81 -0.74 6.00
C ARG A 76 9.34 0.68 6.14
N SER A 77 9.82 1.26 5.05
CA SER A 77 10.30 2.64 5.03
C SER A 77 9.19 3.63 5.40
N THR A 78 9.44 4.49 6.38
CA THR A 78 8.60 5.65 6.71
C THR A 78 9.23 6.98 6.30
N ASP A 79 10.45 6.95 5.76
CA ASP A 79 11.11 8.10 5.15
C ASP A 79 10.41 8.61 3.88
N SER A 80 9.70 7.72 3.19
CA SER A 80 8.86 8.07 2.04
C SER A 80 7.39 7.98 2.42
N SER A 81 6.86 9.06 2.99
CA SER A 81 5.41 9.25 3.08
C SER A 81 4.76 9.25 1.67
N ALA A 82 5.55 9.54 0.62
CA ALA A 82 5.15 9.41 -0.79
C ALA A 82 5.01 7.95 -1.29
N ALA A 83 5.57 6.96 -0.58
CA ALA A 83 5.34 5.53 -0.85
C ALA A 83 4.04 5.00 -0.21
N LEU A 84 3.34 5.83 0.56
CA LEU A 84 1.96 5.60 0.99
C LEU A 84 1.02 6.49 0.17
N VAL A 85 -0.04 5.88 -0.34
CA VAL A 85 -1.20 6.58 -0.88
C VAL A 85 -2.36 6.34 0.06
N TYR A 86 -2.82 7.43 0.65
CA TYR A 86 -4.04 7.49 1.44
C TYR A 86 -5.22 7.63 0.49
N TRP A 87 -6.34 7.02 0.83
CA TRP A 87 -7.59 7.20 0.11
C TRP A 87 -8.74 7.45 1.08
N GLU A 88 -9.73 8.22 0.64
CA GLU A 88 -10.96 8.53 1.37
C GLU A 88 -12.15 8.40 0.42
N ALA A 89 -13.17 7.68 0.86
CA ALA A 89 -14.46 7.53 0.21
C ALA A 89 -15.55 8.19 1.07
N SER A 90 -16.47 8.89 0.42
CA SER A 90 -17.61 9.52 1.09
C SER A 90 -18.83 9.50 0.18
N LYS A 91 -19.93 8.90 0.65
CA LYS A 91 -21.20 8.77 -0.08
C LYS A 91 -21.05 8.11 -1.47
N VAL A 92 -20.15 7.13 -1.58
CA VAL A 92 -19.92 6.39 -2.83
C VAL A 92 -21.01 5.35 -3.04
N ASP A 93 -21.38 5.11 -4.29
CA ASP A 93 -22.27 4.00 -4.66
C ASP A 93 -21.55 2.65 -4.50
N ALA A 94 -21.72 2.04 -3.32
CA ALA A 94 -21.18 0.72 -3.00
C ALA A 94 -21.70 -0.38 -3.96
N GLN A 95 -22.92 -0.26 -4.49
CA GLN A 95 -23.44 -1.25 -5.46
C GLN A 95 -22.75 -1.11 -6.81
N GLY A 96 -22.52 0.13 -7.27
CA GLY A 96 -21.72 0.43 -8.44
C GLY A 96 -20.27 -0.08 -8.33
N VAL A 97 -19.61 0.18 -7.19
CA VAL A 97 -18.25 -0.35 -6.93
C VAL A 97 -18.26 -1.89 -6.96
N ALA A 98 -19.22 -2.54 -6.29
CA ALA A 98 -19.35 -4.00 -6.30
C ALA A 98 -19.60 -4.56 -7.71
N ALA A 99 -20.43 -3.91 -8.52
CA ALA A 99 -20.67 -4.31 -9.91
C ALA A 99 -19.38 -4.21 -10.75
N ARG A 100 -18.61 -3.13 -10.60
CA ARG A 100 -17.34 -2.94 -11.30
C ARG A 100 -16.27 -3.94 -10.89
N LEU A 101 -16.19 -4.28 -9.60
CA LEU A 101 -15.30 -5.32 -9.09
C LEU A 101 -15.65 -6.72 -9.65
N ARG A 102 -16.94 -7.03 -9.86
CA ARG A 102 -17.35 -8.28 -10.53
C ARG A 102 -16.97 -8.33 -12.00
N GLU A 103 -17.15 -7.22 -12.71
CA GLU A 103 -16.76 -7.11 -14.12
C GLU A 103 -15.24 -7.31 -14.27
N PHE A 104 -14.46 -6.64 -13.43
CA PHE A 104 -13.00 -6.79 -13.35
C PHE A 104 -12.59 -8.24 -13.00
N SER A 105 -13.22 -8.84 -11.99
CA SER A 105 -12.99 -10.24 -11.61
C SER A 105 -13.30 -11.22 -12.74
N ARG A 106 -14.36 -11.01 -13.53
CA ARG A 106 -14.75 -11.89 -14.64
C ARG A 106 -13.86 -11.74 -15.86
N GLY A 107 -13.33 -10.53 -16.10
CA GLY A 107 -12.42 -10.28 -17.21
C GLY A 107 -10.99 -10.76 -16.95
N PHE A 108 -10.52 -10.70 -15.69
CA PHE A 108 -9.08 -10.78 -15.38
C PHE A 108 -8.73 -11.63 -14.15
N GLY A 109 -9.71 -12.27 -13.49
CA GLY A 109 -9.51 -12.99 -12.24
C GLY A 109 -8.48 -14.13 -12.32
N ASP A 110 -8.43 -14.84 -13.43
CA ASP A 110 -7.49 -15.94 -13.67
C ASP A 110 -6.12 -15.47 -14.22
N SER A 111 -6.03 -14.22 -14.67
CA SER A 111 -4.83 -13.66 -15.34
C SER A 111 -3.97 -12.80 -14.42
N LEU A 112 -4.52 -12.28 -13.32
CA LEU A 112 -3.84 -11.38 -12.40
C LEU A 112 -3.26 -12.16 -11.21
N GLY A 113 -2.19 -12.90 -11.43
CA GLY A 113 -1.59 -13.83 -10.43
C GLY A 113 -1.15 -13.22 -9.09
N GLY A 114 -1.17 -11.90 -8.92
CA GLY A 114 -0.97 -11.20 -7.63
C GLY A 114 -2.25 -10.90 -6.84
N LEU A 115 -3.43 -11.09 -7.44
CA LEU A 115 -4.74 -10.81 -6.87
C LEU A 115 -5.61 -12.09 -6.85
N SER A 116 -6.39 -12.24 -5.79
CA SER A 116 -7.40 -13.29 -5.65
C SER A 116 -8.77 -12.65 -5.45
N PHE A 117 -9.78 -13.18 -6.13
CA PHE A 117 -11.13 -12.62 -6.13
C PHE A 117 -12.09 -13.54 -5.40
N THR A 118 -13.09 -12.96 -4.74
CA THR A 118 -14.19 -13.71 -4.12
C THR A 118 -15.47 -12.89 -4.25
N ASP A 119 -16.42 -13.38 -5.04
CA ASP A 119 -17.78 -12.83 -5.20
C ASP A 119 -18.76 -13.86 -4.62
N ASP A 120 -19.38 -13.53 -3.49
CA ASP A 120 -20.31 -14.40 -2.78
C ASP A 120 -21.54 -13.63 -2.24
N MET A 121 -22.40 -14.30 -1.46
CA MET A 121 -23.60 -13.66 -0.90
C MET A 121 -23.32 -12.56 0.14
N THR A 122 -22.10 -12.51 0.67
CA THR A 122 -21.63 -11.52 1.63
C THR A 122 -21.00 -10.31 0.95
N GLY A 123 -20.43 -10.44 -0.26
CA GLY A 123 -19.87 -9.30 -0.98
C GLY A 123 -18.94 -9.66 -2.14
N VAL A 124 -18.20 -8.64 -2.59
CA VAL A 124 -17.11 -8.79 -3.57
C VAL A 124 -15.82 -8.32 -2.92
N THR A 125 -14.84 -9.20 -2.83
CA THR A 125 -13.51 -8.89 -2.30
C THR A 125 -12.40 -9.24 -3.28
N VAL A 126 -11.36 -8.43 -3.24
CA VAL A 126 -10.11 -8.54 -4.00
C VAL A 126 -8.98 -8.54 -2.98
N ARG A 127 -8.24 -9.65 -2.90
CA ARG A 127 -7.17 -9.87 -1.94
C ARG A 127 -5.83 -9.94 -2.67
N SER A 128 -4.93 -9.01 -2.35
CA SER A 128 -3.51 -9.16 -2.62
C SER A 128 -2.84 -9.99 -1.51
N SER A 129 -1.55 -10.28 -1.65
CA SER A 129 -0.76 -10.98 -0.62
C SER A 129 -0.71 -10.29 0.75
N ARG A 130 -1.14 -9.02 0.86
CA ARG A 130 -0.99 -8.19 2.08
C ARG A 130 -2.22 -7.38 2.48
N CYS A 131 -3.17 -7.15 1.58
CA CYS A 131 -4.36 -6.32 1.81
C CYS A 131 -5.60 -6.99 1.18
N VAL A 132 -6.76 -6.85 1.83
CA VAL A 132 -8.06 -7.23 1.26
C VAL A 132 -8.88 -5.97 1.06
N PHE A 133 -9.45 -5.81 -0.13
CA PHE A 133 -10.28 -4.67 -0.52
C PHE A 133 -11.60 -5.17 -1.09
N GLY A 134 -12.73 -4.64 -0.62
CA GLY A 134 -14.01 -5.09 -1.14
C GLY A 134 -15.20 -4.25 -0.70
N VAL A 135 -16.34 -4.62 -1.26
CA VAL A 135 -17.66 -4.17 -0.82
C VAL A 135 -18.32 -5.37 -0.17
N THR A 136 -18.50 -5.32 1.15
CA THR A 136 -19.13 -6.42 1.90
C THR A 136 -20.42 -5.96 2.57
N ARG A 137 -21.24 -6.92 2.97
CA ARG A 137 -22.46 -6.73 3.78
C ARG A 137 -22.19 -6.89 5.27
N ALA A 138 -20.99 -7.31 5.65
CA ALA A 138 -20.61 -7.60 7.02
C ALA A 138 -19.10 -7.41 7.20
N VAL A 139 -18.74 -6.45 8.06
CA VAL A 139 -17.35 -6.08 8.35
C VAL A 139 -16.52 -7.31 8.70
N THR A 140 -15.64 -7.72 7.79
CA THR A 140 -14.71 -8.83 7.98
C THR A 140 -13.36 -8.30 8.46
N ALA A 141 -12.78 -8.94 9.48
CA ALA A 141 -11.53 -8.49 10.08
C ALA A 141 -10.38 -8.50 9.05
N GLY A 142 -9.74 -7.34 8.86
CA GLY A 142 -8.66 -7.16 7.89
C GLY A 142 -9.10 -6.91 6.45
N CYS A 143 -10.39 -6.65 6.21
CA CYS A 143 -10.91 -6.12 4.95
C CYS A 143 -11.07 -4.60 5.02
N ILE A 144 -10.65 -3.89 3.97
CA ILE A 144 -11.22 -2.60 3.63
C ILE A 144 -12.65 -2.87 3.16
N ASP A 145 -13.63 -2.45 3.94
CA ASP A 145 -15.05 -2.55 3.62
C ASP A 145 -15.59 -1.23 3.04
N PHE A 146 -16.71 -1.30 2.32
CA PHE A 146 -17.33 -0.17 1.66
C PHE A 146 -18.85 -0.16 1.90
N ASP A 147 -19.28 0.58 2.93
CA ASP A 147 -20.70 0.86 3.19
C ASP A 147 -21.21 2.11 2.44
N GLY A 148 -20.34 2.71 1.63
CA GLY A 148 -20.49 4.03 1.02
C GLY A 148 -19.50 5.06 1.58
N ASN A 149 -18.84 4.77 2.70
CA ASN A 149 -17.73 5.54 3.26
C ASN A 149 -16.56 4.62 3.62
N GLY A 150 -15.37 5.19 3.77
CA GLY A 150 -14.17 4.44 4.17
C GLY A 150 -12.90 5.26 3.97
N ALA A 151 -11.84 4.94 4.70
CA ALA A 151 -10.52 5.53 4.48
C ALA A 151 -9.43 4.58 4.98
N ASP A 152 -8.34 4.44 4.23
CA ASP A 152 -7.17 3.64 4.62
C ASP A 152 -5.92 4.12 3.84
N ALA A 153 -4.76 3.49 4.10
CA ALA A 153 -3.50 3.75 3.41
C ALA A 153 -2.93 2.48 2.77
N LEU A 154 -2.52 2.59 1.50
CA LEU A 154 -1.88 1.52 0.74
C LEU A 154 -0.45 1.91 0.38
N SER A 155 0.48 0.96 0.45
CA SER A 155 1.85 1.19 0.00
C SER A 155 2.00 0.86 -1.48
N THR A 156 2.66 1.77 -2.21
CA THR A 156 3.07 1.58 -3.61
C THR A 156 4.02 0.40 -3.80
N GLU A 157 4.71 -0.03 -2.73
CA GLU A 157 5.65 -1.15 -2.77
C GLU A 157 4.97 -2.50 -2.46
N SER A 158 4.05 -2.52 -1.50
CA SER A 158 3.48 -3.76 -0.97
C SER A 158 2.15 -4.16 -1.60
N SER A 159 1.48 -3.21 -2.25
CA SER A 159 0.08 -3.33 -2.66
C SER A 159 -0.17 -2.68 -4.03
N ALA A 160 0.84 -2.67 -4.91
CA ALA A 160 0.84 -1.95 -6.20
C ALA A 160 -0.39 -2.27 -7.07
N ASP A 161 -0.73 -3.55 -7.25
CA ASP A 161 -1.87 -4.00 -8.06
C ASP A 161 -3.21 -3.49 -7.51
N LEU A 162 -3.37 -3.56 -6.19
CA LEU A 162 -4.58 -3.13 -5.49
C LEU A 162 -4.68 -1.59 -5.44
N LEU A 163 -3.54 -0.89 -5.38
CA LEU A 163 -3.49 0.56 -5.49
C LEU A 163 -3.79 1.05 -6.92
N CYS A 164 -3.40 0.31 -7.96
CA CYS A 164 -3.85 0.55 -9.32
C CYS A 164 -5.37 0.37 -9.47
N LEU A 165 -5.94 -0.68 -8.87
CA LEU A 165 -7.39 -0.89 -8.83
C LEU A 165 -8.12 0.27 -8.13
N VAL A 166 -7.64 0.72 -6.96
CA VAL A 166 -8.18 1.91 -6.27
C VAL A 166 -8.05 3.17 -7.11
N ALA A 167 -6.95 3.36 -7.86
CA ALA A 167 -6.79 4.50 -8.76
C ALA A 167 -7.77 4.48 -9.95
N VAL A 168 -8.07 3.31 -10.51
CA VAL A 168 -9.11 3.13 -11.53
C VAL A 168 -10.49 3.43 -10.94
N LEU A 169 -10.83 2.86 -9.78
CA LEU A 169 -12.09 3.17 -9.10
C LEU A 169 -12.21 4.67 -8.76
N ALA A 170 -11.11 5.35 -8.41
CA ALA A 170 -11.11 6.78 -8.14
C ALA A 170 -11.35 7.68 -9.38
N SER A 171 -11.29 7.13 -10.61
CA SER A 171 -11.68 7.86 -11.81
C SER A 171 -13.17 7.71 -12.16
N GLU A 172 -13.82 6.64 -11.67
CA GLU A 172 -15.25 6.34 -11.88
C GLU A 172 -16.13 6.76 -10.69
N PHE A 173 -15.58 6.72 -9.48
CA PHE A 173 -16.26 6.99 -8.21
C PHE A 173 -15.58 8.15 -7.45
N HIS A 174 -16.33 8.82 -6.57
CA HIS A 174 -15.82 9.95 -5.78
C HIS A 174 -14.88 9.51 -4.64
N LEU A 175 -13.70 9.02 -5.02
CA LEU A 175 -12.59 8.72 -4.10
C LEU A 175 -11.57 9.85 -4.15
N ARG A 176 -11.15 10.32 -2.97
CA ARG A 176 -10.00 11.21 -2.83
C ARG A 176 -8.76 10.35 -2.63
N LEU A 177 -7.66 10.71 -3.28
CA LEU A 177 -6.35 10.10 -3.09
C LEU A 177 -5.38 11.17 -2.59
N ALA A 178 -4.46 10.82 -1.71
CA ALA A 178 -3.44 11.73 -1.21
C ALA A 178 -2.10 11.01 -0.97
N ASP A 179 -0.97 11.74 -1.03
CA ASP A 179 0.29 11.25 -0.51
C ASP A 179 0.34 11.35 1.03
N GLY A 180 1.32 10.71 1.67
CA GLY A 180 1.51 10.83 3.11
C GLY A 180 2.05 12.18 3.61
N SER A 181 2.13 13.20 2.76
CA SER A 181 2.25 14.60 3.18
C SER A 181 0.89 15.33 3.18
N GLY A 182 -0.19 14.63 2.82
CA GLY A 182 -1.56 15.17 2.73
C GLY A 182 -1.87 15.87 1.41
N ASN A 183 -0.97 15.84 0.42
CA ASN A 183 -1.25 16.45 -0.88
C ASN A 183 -2.16 15.55 -1.71
N SER A 184 -3.22 16.11 -2.29
CA SER A 184 -4.11 15.37 -3.19
C SER A 184 -3.37 14.83 -4.42
N LEU A 185 -3.69 13.60 -4.80
CA LEU A 185 -3.16 12.91 -5.97
C LEU A 185 -4.26 12.62 -6.98
N THR A 186 -3.90 12.67 -8.25
CA THR A 186 -4.75 12.16 -9.35
C THR A 186 -4.53 10.66 -9.54
N SER A 187 -5.53 9.95 -10.08
CA SER A 187 -5.38 8.55 -10.48
C SER A 187 -4.16 8.30 -11.35
N GLY A 188 -3.86 9.21 -12.31
CA GLY A 188 -2.69 9.10 -13.17
C GLY A 188 -1.35 9.20 -12.42
N GLN A 189 -1.27 10.04 -11.38
CA GLN A 189 -0.08 10.11 -10.52
C GLN A 189 0.08 8.85 -9.67
N VAL A 190 -1.01 8.21 -9.25
CA VAL A 190 -0.94 6.95 -8.50
C VAL A 190 -0.54 5.79 -9.42
N LEU A 191 -1.14 5.69 -10.61
CA LEU A 191 -0.75 4.71 -11.63
C LEU A 191 0.72 4.84 -12.03
N SER A 192 1.25 6.06 -12.18
CA SER A 192 2.68 6.25 -12.51
C SER A 192 3.63 5.81 -11.39
N ARG A 193 3.24 5.93 -10.11
CA ARG A 193 4.00 5.39 -8.96
C ARG A 193 4.02 3.86 -8.93
N CYS A 194 2.99 3.21 -9.47
CA CYS A 194 2.86 1.75 -9.48
C CYS A 194 3.31 1.09 -10.80
N ALA A 195 3.50 1.83 -11.89
CA ALA A 195 3.73 1.31 -13.24
C ALA A 195 4.92 0.34 -13.37
N ALA A 196 5.97 0.51 -12.56
CA ALA A 196 7.15 -0.37 -12.53
C ALA A 196 7.02 -1.58 -11.58
N ARG A 197 5.87 -1.75 -10.94
CA ARG A 197 5.61 -2.74 -9.87
C ARG A 197 4.40 -3.65 -10.13
N VAL A 198 3.59 -3.36 -11.14
CA VAL A 198 2.46 -4.20 -11.56
C VAL A 198 2.87 -5.21 -12.62
N SER A 199 2.10 -6.29 -12.74
CA SER A 199 2.37 -7.35 -13.72
C SER A 199 2.21 -6.87 -15.18
N ALA A 200 2.73 -7.63 -16.14
CA ALA A 200 2.59 -7.32 -17.57
C ALA A 200 1.11 -7.33 -17.99
N GLU A 201 0.35 -8.30 -17.50
CA GLU A 201 -1.09 -8.48 -17.73
C GLU A 201 -1.89 -7.31 -17.13
N MET A 202 -1.56 -6.86 -15.92
CA MET A 202 -2.14 -5.66 -15.32
C MET A 202 -1.78 -4.40 -16.13
N SER A 203 -0.54 -4.31 -16.63
CA SER A 203 -0.11 -3.20 -17.49
C SER A 203 -0.85 -3.18 -18.83
N GLU A 204 -1.06 -4.35 -19.44
CA GLU A 204 -1.85 -4.50 -20.66
C GLU A 204 -3.34 -4.22 -20.43
N TYR A 205 -3.91 -4.61 -19.29
CA TYR A 205 -5.25 -4.20 -18.91
C TYR A 205 -5.39 -2.68 -18.78
N LEU A 206 -4.48 -2.03 -18.03
CA LEU A 206 -4.49 -0.57 -17.88
C LEU A 206 -4.31 0.16 -19.22
N LYS A 207 -3.67 -0.48 -20.22
CA LYS A 207 -3.56 0.02 -21.61
C LYS A 207 -4.76 -0.34 -22.48
N SER A 208 -5.45 -1.46 -22.24
CA SER A 208 -6.60 -1.93 -23.03
C SER A 208 -7.90 -1.19 -22.68
N LEU A 209 -7.94 -0.53 -21.51
CA LEU A 209 -8.84 0.59 -21.23
C LEU A 209 -8.68 1.73 -22.28
N GLY A 210 -7.55 1.77 -22.99
CA GLY A 210 -7.28 2.61 -24.16
C GLY A 210 -6.34 3.78 -23.89
N ASN A 211 -6.06 4.58 -24.93
CA ASN A 211 -5.54 5.94 -24.76
C ASN A 211 -6.67 6.85 -24.22
N VAL A 212 -7.07 6.61 -22.97
CA VAL A 212 -8.05 7.43 -22.28
C VAL A 212 -7.40 8.77 -21.95
N SER A 213 -7.61 9.76 -22.81
CA SER A 213 -7.74 11.13 -22.33
C SER A 213 -8.81 11.11 -21.23
N LEU A 214 -8.41 11.30 -19.98
CA LEU A 214 -9.33 11.34 -18.84
C LEU A 214 -10.25 12.56 -18.95
N SER A 215 -11.37 12.39 -19.65
CA SER A 215 -12.37 13.41 -19.88
C SER A 215 -13.77 12.89 -19.58
N LEU A 216 -14.18 13.14 -18.33
CA LEU A 216 -15.54 13.41 -17.82
C LEU A 216 -16.77 12.95 -18.64
N SER A 217 -17.69 12.29 -17.94
CA SER A 217 -19.13 12.40 -18.23
C SER A 217 -19.87 12.98 -17.02
N ILE A 218 -20.62 14.05 -17.24
CA ILE A 218 -21.47 14.70 -16.23
C ILE A 218 -22.93 14.30 -16.49
N ARG A 219 -23.67 13.90 -15.45
CA ARG A 219 -25.14 13.95 -15.46
C ARG A 219 -25.66 14.74 -14.27
N THR A 220 -26.15 15.94 -14.54
CA THR A 220 -26.98 16.73 -13.63
C THR A 220 -28.43 16.30 -13.71
N LEU A 221 -29.09 16.14 -12.55
CA LEU A 221 -30.55 16.23 -12.44
C LEU A 221 -30.96 17.29 -11.40
N ALA A 222 -31.54 18.37 -11.92
CA ALA A 222 -32.40 19.35 -11.25
C ALA A 222 -31.91 20.13 -9.99
N SER A 223 -31.22 21.24 -10.30
CA SER A 223 -31.50 22.59 -9.77
C SER A 223 -30.91 23.09 -8.42
N ARG A 224 -30.25 24.26 -8.56
CA ARG A 224 -29.89 25.30 -7.56
C ARG A 224 -28.79 24.99 -6.51
N ARG A 225 -27.61 25.58 -6.79
CA ARG A 225 -26.63 26.22 -5.88
C ARG A 225 -26.89 26.07 -4.37
N THR A 226 -25.88 25.75 -3.56
CA THR A 226 -24.91 26.76 -3.03
C THR A 226 -23.64 26.10 -2.45
N GLN A 227 -22.58 26.90 -2.27
CA GLN A 227 -21.19 26.57 -1.86
C GLN A 227 -20.94 27.16 -0.43
N ILE A 228 -19.88 26.93 0.37
CA ILE A 228 -18.47 26.50 0.19
C ILE A 228 -17.96 25.90 1.53
N ARG A 229 -16.89 25.07 1.47
CA ARG A 229 -15.93 24.73 2.56
C ARG A 229 -16.44 23.81 3.69
N PHE A 230 -15.57 23.03 4.35
CA PHE A 230 -14.10 22.97 4.27
C PHE A 230 -13.58 21.73 3.54
#